data_AF-A0A0Q9L024-F1
#
_entry.id   AF-A0A0Q9L024-F1
#
_cell.length_a   1.000
_cell.length_b   1.000
_cell.length_c   1.000
_cell.angle_alpha   90.00
_cell.angle_beta   90.00
_cell.angle_gamma   90.00
#
_symmetry.space_group_name_H-M   'P 1'
#
loop_
_entity.id
_entity.type
_entity.pdbx_description
1 polymer ?
#
loop_
_entity_poly.entity_id
_entity_poly.type
_entity_poly.pdbx_seq_one_letter_code
_entity_poly.pdbx_strand_id
1 'polypeptide(L)' 'MLHLIYVDPRFRGRHLGRQLLDFVVDEAREKGREIIPSCSFALQEFTRHQEYADVWAKTDTKYSDSYSSKSTNL' A
#
# COMPACT_ATOMS: atom_id res chain seq x y z
N MET A 1 -17.79 6.72 -13.03
CA MET A 1 -17.83 7.76 -11.96
C MET A 1 -16.47 7.74 -11.30
N LEU A 2 -15.67 8.81 -11.45
CA LEU A 2 -14.26 8.85 -11.12
C LEU A 2 -14.08 9.49 -9.74
N HIS A 3 -13.64 8.74 -8.73
CA HIS A 3 -13.21 9.30 -7.44
C HIS A 3 -11.68 9.36 -7.45
N LEU A 4 -11.11 10.40 -8.06
CA LEU A 4 -9.72 10.75 -7.79
C LEU A 4 -9.68 11.49 -6.46
N ILE A 5 -9.00 10.93 -5.46
CA ILE A 5 -8.62 11.67 -4.26
C ILE A 5 -7.27 12.33 -4.56
N TYR A 6 -7.34 13.64 -4.84
CA TYR A 6 -6.16 14.49 -5.00
C TYR A 6 -5.58 14.78 -3.61
N VAL A 7 -4.36 14.31 -3.37
CA VAL A 7 -3.61 14.60 -2.14
C VAL A 7 -2.61 15.71 -2.43
N ASP A 8 -2.76 16.84 -1.72
CA ASP A 8 -1.89 18.01 -1.85
C ASP A 8 -0.43 17.65 -1.49
N PRO A 9 0.56 18.01 -2.32
CA PRO A 9 1.97 17.68 -2.10
C PRO A 9 2.54 18.13 -0.76
N ARG A 10 1.91 19.12 -0.08
CA ARG A 10 2.33 19.66 1.23
C ARG A 10 2.13 18.69 2.40
N PHE A 11 1.43 17.57 2.17
CA PHE A 11 1.27 16.51 3.18
C PHE A 11 2.28 15.36 3.03
N ARG A 12 3.16 15.39 2.03
CA ARG A 12 4.35 14.53 2.05
C ARG A 12 5.32 15.04 3.11
N GLY A 13 5.62 14.20 4.10
CA GLY A 13 6.61 14.51 5.14
C GLY A 13 6.12 14.46 6.59
N ARG A 14 4.88 14.01 6.86
CA ARG A 14 4.34 13.90 8.23
C ARG A 14 4.24 12.47 8.79
N HIS A 15 4.90 11.49 8.19
CA HIS A 15 4.92 10.08 8.66
C HIS A 15 3.52 9.42 8.82
N LEU A 16 2.44 10.07 8.39
CA LEU A 16 1.07 9.57 8.51
C LEU A 16 0.86 8.25 7.77
N GLY A 17 1.50 8.08 6.61
CA GLY A 17 1.42 6.84 5.84
C GLY A 17 1.98 5.63 6.59
N ARG A 18 3.03 5.82 7.40
CA ARG A 18 3.59 4.76 8.24
C ARG A 18 2.65 4.42 9.40
N GLN A 19 2.17 5.43 10.12
CA GLN A 19 1.26 5.20 11.24
C GLN A 19 0.01 4.43 10.81
N LEU A 20 -0.55 4.75 9.64
CA LEU A 20 -1.67 4.01 9.07
C LEU A 20 -1.30 2.56 8.72
N LEU A 21 -0.11 2.33 8.19
CA LEU A 21 0.37 0.97 7.92
C LEU A 21 0.54 0.18 9.21
N ASP A 22 1.11 0.78 10.26
CA ASP A 22 1.29 0.15 11.57
C ASP A 22 -0.06 -0.34 12.12
N PHE A 23 -1.08 0.51 12.13
CA PHE A 23 -2.43 0.13 12.59
C PHE A 23 -3.03 -1.02 11.76
N VAL A 24 -2.88 -0.98 10.44
CA VAL A 24 -3.42 -2.03 9.55
C VAL A 24 -2.68 -3.34 9.75
N VAL A 25 -1.36 -3.28 9.94
CA VAL A 25 -0.52 -4.45 10.23
C VAL A 25 -0.92 -5.08 11.55
N ASP A 26 -1.11 -4.28 12.60
CA ASP A 26 -1.52 -4.79 13.91
C ASP A 26 -2.91 -5.43 13.86
N GLU A 27 -3.87 -4.81 13.18
CA GLU A 27 -5.19 -5.41 12.97
C GLU A 27 -5.10 -6.74 12.18
N ALA A 28 -4.22 -6.79 11.17
CA ALA A 28 -4.01 -8.00 10.39
C ALA A 28 -3.41 -9.12 11.25
N ARG A 29 -2.44 -8.82 12.12
CA ARG A 29 -1.88 -9.76 13.10
C ARG A 29 -2.94 -10.31 14.04
N GLU A 30 -3.73 -9.41 14.65
CA GLU A 30 -4.80 -9.80 15.58
C GLU A 30 -5.83 -10.74 14.93
N LYS A 31 -6.11 -10.52 13.65
CA LYS A 31 -7.08 -11.32 12.90
C LYS A 31 -6.46 -12.52 12.17
N GLY A 32 -5.14 -12.72 12.26
CA GLY A 32 -4.42 -13.77 11.54
C GLY A 32 -4.56 -13.66 10.02
N ARG A 33 -4.56 -12.44 9.49
CA ARG A 33 -4.72 -12.12 8.07
C ARG A 33 -3.42 -11.61 7.47
N GLU A 34 -3.27 -11.81 6.18
CA GLU A 34 -2.16 -11.26 5.41
C GLU A 34 -2.61 -10.03 4.60
N ILE A 35 -1.66 -9.15 4.31
CA ILE A 35 -1.82 -7.88 3.60
C ILE A 35 -1.17 -8.00 2.22
N ILE A 36 -1.93 -7.64 1.19
CA ILE A 36 -1.44 -7.50 -0.19
C ILE A 36 -1.26 -5.99 -0.46
N PRO A 37 -0.01 -5.48 -0.53
CA PRO A 37 0.22 -4.06 -0.77
C PRO A 37 -0.07 -3.69 -2.23
N SER A 38 -1.24 -3.10 -2.49
CA SER A 38 -1.68 -2.71 -3.83
C SER A 38 -1.17 -1.34 -4.31
N CYS A 39 -0.73 -0.47 -3.38
CA CYS A 39 -0.21 0.85 -3.73
C CYS A 39 1.33 0.89 -3.68
N SER A 40 1.93 1.70 -4.56
CA SER A 40 3.39 1.82 -4.68
C SER A 40 4.08 2.28 -3.39
N PHE A 41 3.41 3.10 -2.58
CA PHE A 41 3.89 3.53 -1.27
C PHE A 41 3.93 2.36 -0.27
N ALA A 42 2.84 1.62 -0.11
CA ALA A 42 2.79 0.47 0.80
C ALA A 42 3.81 -0.58 0.37
N LEU A 43 3.90 -0.90 -0.92
CA LEU A 43 4.89 -1.85 -1.42
C LEU A 43 6.33 -1.42 -1.06
N GLN A 44 6.63 -0.13 -1.20
CA GLN A 44 7.94 0.42 -0.83
C GLN A 44 8.19 0.29 0.68
N GLU A 45 7.21 0.60 1.53
CA GLU A 45 7.34 0.45 2.99
C GLU A 45 7.51 -1.02 3.40
N PHE A 46 6.68 -1.93 2.86
CA PHE A 46 6.81 -3.38 3.07
C PHE A 46 8.16 -3.95 2.60
N THR A 47 8.73 -3.39 1.54
CA THR A 47 10.07 -3.79 1.06
C THR A 47 11.18 -3.23 1.95
N ARG A 48 11.02 -2.02 2.49
CA ARG A 48 12.02 -1.36 3.36
C ARG A 48 11.99 -1.88 4.79
N HIS A 49 10.82 -2.28 5.27
CA HIS A 49 10.57 -2.68 6.65
C HIS A 49 10.26 -4.15 6.74
N GLN A 50 11.28 -4.94 7.09
CA GLN A 50 11.13 -6.38 7.32
C GLN A 50 10.19 -6.70 8.49
N GLU A 51 9.90 -5.71 9.34
CA GLU A 51 8.95 -5.83 10.45
C GLU A 51 7.52 -6.13 10.00
N TYR A 52 7.18 -5.89 8.73
CA TYR A 52 5.86 -6.22 8.15
C TYR A 52 5.85 -7.56 7.41
N ALA A 53 6.98 -8.27 7.36
CA ALA A 53 7.11 -9.50 6.57
C ALA A 53 6.23 -10.65 7.09
N ASP A 54 5.85 -10.61 8.37
CA ASP A 54 5.00 -11.61 9.02
C ASP A 54 3.55 -11.59 8.52
N VAL A 55 3.06 -10.41 8.11
CA VAL A 55 1.74 -10.23 7.53
C VAL A 55 1.78 -9.97 6.03
N TRP A 56 2.92 -10.12 5.36
CA TRP A 56 3.05 -9.80 3.94
C TRP A 56 2.68 -10.98 3.05
N ALA A 57 1.49 -10.91 2.43
CA ALA A 57 1.12 -11.81 1.34
C ALA A 57 1.91 -11.44 0.06
N LYS A 58 2.97 -12.21 -0.22
CA LYS A 58 3.75 -12.11 -1.45
C LYS A 58 3.04 -12.86 -2.57
N THR A 59 1.99 -12.26 -3.13
CA THR A 59 1.32 -12.81 -4.31
C THR A 59 1.95 -12.25 -5.58
N ASP A 60 2.34 -13.10 -6.53
CA ASP A 60 3.00 -12.74 -7.80
C ASP A 60 2.08 -12.03 -8.82
N THR A 61 0.89 -11.61 -8.40
CA THR A 61 -0.06 -10.85 -9.21
C THR A 61 0.30 -9.37 -9.21
N LYS A 62 1.32 -9.04 -10.01
CA LYS A 62 1.65 -7.67 -10.38
C LYS A 62 0.48 -7.08 -11.18
N TYR A 63 -0.51 -6.50 -10.47
CA TYR A 63 -1.61 -5.71 -11.05
C TYR A 63 -2.69 -6.52 -11.80
N SER A 64 -3.53 -7.29 -11.09
CA SER A 64 -4.67 -7.99 -11.72
C SER A 64 -5.96 -7.17 -11.84
N ASP A 65 -5.93 -5.89 -11.48
CA ASP A 65 -7.12 -5.05 -11.61
C ASP A 65 -7.02 -4.21 -12.88
N SER A 66 -8.13 -4.11 -13.61
CA SER A 66 -8.31 -3.45 -14.91
C SER A 66 -7.97 -1.94 -14.95
N TYR A 67 -7.41 -1.40 -13.87
CA TYR A 67 -6.97 -0.02 -13.71
C TYR A 67 -5.53 0.25 -14.22
N SER A 68 -4.73 -0.75 -14.60
CA SER A 68 -3.34 -0.53 -15.04
C SER A 68 -3.19 0.00 -16.46
N SER A 69 -4.28 0.05 -17.23
CA SER A 69 -4.22 0.33 -18.67
C SER A 69 -4.19 1.82 -19.04
N LYS A 70 -3.98 2.75 -18.10
CA LYS A 70 -3.77 4.18 -18.43
C LYS A 70 -2.54 4.76 -17.75
N SER A 71 -1.37 4.30 -18.18
CA SER A 71 -0.16 5.10 -18.13
C SER A 71 0.52 5.03 -19.49
N THR A 72 -0.15 5.57 -20.52
CA THR A 72 0.49 5.92 -21.80
C THR A 72 0.98 7.36 -21.70
N ASN A 73 2.28 7.52 -21.97
CA ASN A 73 3.07 8.75 -21.99
C ASN A 73 2.35 10.00 -22.52
N LEU A 74 2.56 11.13 -21.84
CA LEU A 74 2.54 12.49 -22.38
C LEU A 74 3.64 13.29 -21.70
#